data_AF-A0A3M8F2H4-F1
#
_entry.id   AF-A0A3M8F2H4-F1
#
_cell.length_a   1.000
_cell.length_b   1.000
_cell.length_c   1.000
_cell.angle_alpha   90.00
_cell.angle_beta   90.00
_cell.angle_gamma   90.00
#
_symmetry.space_group_name_H-M   'P 1'
#
loop_
_entity.id
_entity.type
_entity.pdbx_description
1 polymer ?
#
loop_
_entity_poly.entity_id
_entity_poly.type
_entity_poly.pdbx_seq_one_letter_code
_entity_poly.pdbx_strand_id
1 'polypeptide(L)'
;MEVFSRQREERYIDTLVEYIHTTFPEVAWEKSDEQIRGHVRVILDEAERFDLTTEYTIGRFLVYRLLIQEELYTGPDWKPILDILGNDYLHEDDKVEQIDTLLFGGPIRQEEMEYE
;
A
#
# COMPACT_ATOMS: atom_id res chain seq x y z
N MET A 1 -5.37 12.59 -18.51
CA MET A 1 -4.47 12.28 -17.37
C MET A 1 -3.55 13.45 -17.20
N GLU A 2 -3.85 14.27 -16.19
CA GLU A 2 -3.03 15.41 -15.81
C GLU A 2 -1.68 14.95 -15.28
N VAL A 3 -0.67 15.74 -15.59
CA VAL A 3 0.73 15.55 -15.24
C VAL A 3 0.85 15.51 -13.71
N PHE A 4 0.95 14.31 -13.13
CA PHE A 4 1.68 14.16 -11.87
C PHE A 4 3.08 14.72 -12.11
N SER A 5 3.36 15.93 -11.59
CA SER A 5 4.71 16.46 -11.67
C SER A 5 5.61 15.48 -10.92
N ARG A 6 6.72 15.06 -11.52
CA ARG A 6 7.72 14.18 -10.90
C ARG A 6 8.11 14.59 -9.47
N GLN A 7 8.01 15.88 -9.14
CA GLN A 7 8.24 16.42 -7.80
C GLN A 7 7.16 16.08 -6.76
N ARG A 8 5.92 15.83 -7.19
CA ARG A 8 4.82 15.42 -6.31
C ARG A 8 4.92 13.93 -5.99
N GLU A 9 5.22 13.12 -7.01
CA GLU A 9 5.48 11.68 -6.85
C GLU A 9 6.67 11.42 -5.92
N GLU A 10 7.81 12.10 -6.13
CA GLU A 10 8.96 11.94 -5.24
C GLU A 10 8.68 12.38 -3.80
N ARG A 11 7.87 13.44 -3.60
CA ARG A 11 7.44 13.83 -2.25
C ARG A 11 6.55 12.79 -1.59
N TYR A 12 5.66 12.18 -2.36
CA TYR A 12 4.80 11.12 -1.84
C TYR A 12 5.61 9.86 -1.50
N ILE A 13 6.60 9.50 -2.32
CA ILE A 13 7.57 8.44 -2.01
C ILE A 13 8.32 8.77 -0.71
N ASP A 14 8.79 10.01 -0.53
CA ASP A 14 9.45 10.44 0.72
C ASP A 14 8.53 10.23 1.93
N THR A 15 7.27 10.62 1.84
CA THR A 15 6.26 10.41 2.89
C THR A 15 6.05 8.93 3.20
N LEU A 16 5.95 8.07 2.19
CA LEU A 16 5.78 6.62 2.39
C LEU A 16 7.02 5.97 3.00
N VAL A 17 8.23 6.42 2.64
CA VAL A 17 9.48 5.95 3.24
C VAL A 17 9.54 6.33 4.72
N GLU A 18 9.21 7.58 5.06
CA GLU A 18 9.14 8.04 6.45
C GLU A 18 8.08 7.26 7.25
N TYR A 19 6.93 6.98 6.64
CA TYR A 19 5.90 6.14 7.23
C TYR A 19 6.40 4.72 7.54
N ILE A 20 7.14 4.08 6.62
CA ILE A 20 7.74 2.76 6.85
C ILE A 20 8.73 2.81 8.03
N HIS A 21 9.60 3.82 8.08
CA HIS A 21 10.57 3.97 9.16
C HIS A 21 9.92 4.13 10.54
N THR A 22 8.79 4.84 10.61
CA THR A 22 8.09 5.11 11.87
C THR A 22 7.19 3.96 12.30
N THR A 23 6.50 3.31 11.37
CA THR A 23 5.43 2.33 11.68
C THR A 23 5.89 0.88 11.56
N PHE A 24 6.87 0.59 10.70
CA PHE A 24 7.43 -0.74 10.47
C PHE A 24 8.96 -0.73 10.64
N PRO A 25 9.49 -0.31 11.81
CA PRO A 25 10.92 -0.17 12.03
C PRO A 25 11.69 -1.48 11.80
N GLU A 26 11.06 -2.63 12.05
CA GLU A 26 11.62 -3.95 11.77
C GLU A 26 11.90 -4.18 10.28
N VAL A 27 11.04 -3.68 9.39
CA VAL A 27 11.25 -3.75 7.93
C VAL A 27 12.35 -2.75 7.54
N ALA A 28 12.31 -1.56 8.13
CA ALA A 28 13.25 -0.49 7.82
C ALA A 28 14.69 -0.81 8.24
N TRP A 29 14.89 -1.51 9.38
CA TRP A 29 16.23 -1.87 9.86
C TRP A 29 16.97 -2.86 8.97
N GLU A 30 16.26 -3.67 8.20
CA GLU A 30 16.87 -4.67 7.33
C GLU A 30 17.26 -4.13 5.94
N LYS A 31 16.87 -2.88 5.62
CA LYS A 31 16.99 -2.31 4.28
C LYS A 31 17.61 -0.91 4.32
N SER A 32 18.32 -0.53 3.28
CA SER A 32 18.73 0.86 3.07
C SER A 32 17.56 1.70 2.58
N ASP A 33 17.63 3.03 2.78
CA ASP A 33 16.63 3.96 2.23
C ASP A 33 16.45 3.80 0.71
N GLU A 34 17.53 3.54 -0.03
CA GLU A 34 17.45 3.30 -1.47
C GLU A 34 16.65 2.04 -1.80
N GLN A 35 16.82 0.97 -1.00
CA GLN A 35 16.04 -0.26 -1.16
C GLN A 35 14.57 -0.03 -0.81
N ILE A 36 14.27 0.67 0.31
CA ILE A 36 12.90 1.00 0.70
C ILE A 36 12.22 1.83 -0.40
N ARG A 37 12.89 2.87 -0.93
CA ARG A 37 12.38 3.64 -2.07
C ARG A 37 12.11 2.78 -3.30
N GLY A 38 13.01 1.83 -3.59
CA GLY A 38 12.82 0.87 -4.69
C GLY A 38 11.55 0.04 -4.49
N HIS A 39 11.32 -0.47 -3.29
CA HIS A 39 10.10 -1.20 -2.94
C HIS A 39 8.85 -0.33 -3.05
N VAL A 40 8.88 0.90 -2.51
CA VAL A 40 7.75 1.83 -2.61
C VAL A 40 7.38 2.08 -4.07
N ARG A 41 8.36 2.31 -4.97
CA ARG A 41 8.06 2.49 -6.40
C ARG A 41 7.39 1.28 -7.04
N VAL A 42 7.86 0.07 -6.72
CA VAL A 42 7.22 -1.16 -7.20
C VAL A 42 5.78 -1.25 -6.70
N ILE A 43 5.54 -0.92 -5.43
CA ILE A 43 4.19 -0.91 -4.84
C ILE A 43 3.30 0.12 -5.53
N LEU A 44 3.81 1.32 -5.86
CA LEU A 44 3.06 2.33 -6.60
C LEU A 44 2.67 1.84 -8.01
N ASP A 45 3.62 1.24 -8.74
CA ASP A 45 3.36 0.65 -10.06
C ASP A 45 2.32 -0.48 -9.98
N GLU A 46 2.32 -1.27 -8.91
CA GLU A 46 1.36 -2.34 -8.67
C GLU A 46 -0.02 -1.80 -8.26
N ALA A 47 -0.05 -0.76 -7.43
CA ALA A 47 -1.28 -0.07 -7.01
C ALA A 47 -2.02 0.49 -8.23
N GLU A 48 -1.30 1.10 -9.18
CA GLU A 48 -1.87 1.58 -10.44
C GLU A 48 -2.52 0.45 -11.25
N ARG A 49 -1.93 -0.75 -11.28
CA ARG A 49 -2.51 -1.93 -11.97
C ARG A 49 -3.81 -2.43 -11.34
N PHE A 50 -4.04 -2.12 -10.07
CA PHE A 50 -5.27 -2.45 -9.35
C PHE A 50 -6.26 -1.28 -9.30
N ASP A 51 -6.02 -0.22 -10.08
CA ASP A 51 -6.80 1.03 -10.09
C ASP A 51 -6.89 1.70 -8.71
N LEU A 52 -5.84 1.58 -7.90
CA LEU A 52 -5.71 2.32 -6.64
C LEU A 52 -5.02 3.66 -6.93
N THR A 53 -5.78 4.75 -6.81
CA THR A 53 -5.37 6.07 -7.31
C THR A 53 -5.31 7.15 -6.23
N THR A 54 -5.88 6.91 -5.05
CA THR A 54 -5.81 7.84 -3.93
C THR A 54 -4.68 7.51 -2.96
N GLU A 55 -4.15 8.55 -2.29
CA GLU A 55 -3.06 8.39 -1.32
C GLU A 55 -3.45 7.44 -0.16
N TYR A 56 -4.75 7.39 0.18
CA TYR A 56 -5.31 6.49 1.18
C TYR A 56 -5.22 5.02 0.72
N THR A 57 -5.81 4.70 -0.44
CA THR A 57 -5.89 3.30 -0.92
C THR A 57 -4.50 2.74 -1.25
N ILE A 58 -3.61 3.58 -1.79
CA ILE A 58 -2.19 3.24 -2.00
C ILE A 58 -1.49 2.98 -0.66
N GLY A 59 -1.70 3.85 0.34
CA GLY A 59 -1.11 3.67 1.67
C GLY A 59 -1.57 2.37 2.34
N ARG A 60 -2.85 2.01 2.21
CA ARG A 60 -3.39 0.73 2.70
C ARG A 60 -2.78 -0.46 1.96
N PHE A 61 -2.66 -0.38 0.64
CA PHE A 61 -2.02 -1.42 -0.14
C PHE A 61 -0.55 -1.65 0.25
N LEU A 62 0.18 -0.57 0.53
CA LEU A 62 1.54 -0.65 1.09
C LEU A 62 1.57 -1.38 2.43
N VAL A 63 0.63 -1.08 3.34
CA VAL A 63 0.50 -1.81 4.62
C VAL A 63 0.27 -3.31 4.39
N TYR A 64 -0.61 -3.69 3.46
CA TYR A 64 -0.84 -5.11 3.13
C TYR A 64 0.45 -5.79 2.65
N ARG A 65 1.24 -5.11 1.80
CA ARG A 65 2.53 -5.61 1.30
C ARG A 65 3.57 -5.81 2.40
N LEU A 66 3.54 -4.97 3.43
CA LEU A 66 4.49 -5.06 4.55
C LEU A 66 4.09 -6.12 5.58
N LEU A 67 2.78 -6.27 5.84
CA LEU A 67 2.27 -7.27 6.78
C LEU A 67 2.38 -8.69 6.23
N ILE A 68 2.06 -8.87 4.97
CA ILE A 68 2.13 -10.16 4.29
C ILE A 68 3.53 -10.23 3.68
N GLN A 69 4.50 -10.64 4.50
CA GLN A 69 5.95 -10.69 4.24
C GLN A 69 6.33 -11.68 3.12
N GLU A 70 5.69 -11.56 1.96
CA GLU A 70 5.93 -12.37 0.77
C GLU A 70 6.16 -11.47 -0.43
N GLU A 71 7.35 -11.59 -1.03
CA GLU A 71 7.78 -10.69 -2.09
C GLU A 71 7.00 -10.85 -3.40
N LEU A 72 6.41 -12.03 -3.65
CA LEU A 72 5.96 -12.46 -5.00
C LEU A 72 4.47 -12.81 -5.16
N TYR A 73 3.60 -12.42 -4.22
CA TYR A 73 2.15 -12.76 -4.29
C TYR A 73 1.84 -14.26 -4.41
N THR A 74 2.78 -15.12 -4.01
CA THR A 74 2.73 -16.56 -4.28
C THR A 74 2.09 -17.37 -3.16
N GLY A 75 1.98 -16.82 -1.95
CA GLY A 75 1.43 -17.55 -0.83
C GLY A 75 -0.09 -17.50 -0.75
N PRO A 76 -0.64 -18.38 0.10
CA PRO A 76 -2.08 -18.57 0.22
C PRO A 76 -2.82 -17.33 0.70
N ASP A 77 -2.15 -16.46 1.47
CA ASP A 77 -2.74 -15.26 2.06
C ASP A 77 -2.99 -14.16 1.01
N TRP A 78 -2.20 -14.15 -0.07
CA TRP A 78 -2.38 -13.19 -1.16
C TRP A 78 -3.53 -13.52 -2.08
N LYS A 79 -3.90 -14.79 -2.25
CA LYS A 79 -4.97 -15.18 -3.18
C LYS A 79 -6.29 -14.43 -2.95
N PRO A 80 -6.90 -14.44 -1.75
CA PRO A 80 -8.15 -13.72 -1.52
C PRO A 80 -8.00 -12.20 -1.69
N ILE A 81 -6.82 -11.65 -1.41
CA ILE A 81 -6.54 -10.21 -1.58
C ILE A 81 -6.46 -9.85 -3.06
N LEU A 82 -5.76 -10.66 -3.86
CA LEU A 82 -5.68 -10.48 -5.31
C LEU A 82 -7.04 -10.63 -5.98
N ASP A 83 -7.87 -11.57 -5.51
CA ASP A 83 -9.25 -11.74 -6.00
C ASP A 83 -10.09 -10.46 -5.75
N ILE A 84 -9.88 -9.76 -4.63
CA ILE A 84 -10.53 -8.47 -4.33
C ILE A 84 -9.92 -7.33 -5.17
N LEU A 85 -8.59 -7.20 -5.18
CA LEU A 85 -7.88 -6.14 -5.89
C LEU A 85 -8.13 -6.16 -7.40
N GLY A 86 -8.18 -7.35 -7.99
CA GLY A 86 -8.46 -7.57 -9.40
C GLY A 86 -9.94 -7.55 -9.77
N ASN A 87 -10.84 -7.22 -8.85
CA ASN A 87 -12.26 -7.11 -9.13
C ASN A 87 -12.59 -5.71 -9.69
N ASP A 88 -12.68 -5.63 -11.02
CA ASP A 88 -12.98 -4.39 -11.76
C ASP A 88 -14.39 -3.81 -11.47
N TYR A 89 -15.26 -4.55 -10.78
CA TYR A 89 -16.59 -4.07 -10.38
C TYR A 89 -16.59 -3.34 -9.04
N LEU A 90 -15.48 -3.37 -8.29
CA LEU A 90 -15.36 -2.69 -7.00
C LEU A 90 -14.68 -1.33 -7.17
N HIS A 91 -15.18 -0.33 -6.44
CA HIS A 91 -14.45 0.92 -6.25
C HIS A 91 -13.21 0.67 -5.40
N GLU A 92 -12.17 1.49 -5.53
CA GLU A 92 -10.93 1.33 -4.76
C GLU A 92 -11.17 1.31 -3.23
N ASP A 93 -12.11 2.11 -2.75
CA ASP A 93 -12.50 2.13 -1.33
C ASP A 93 -13.14 0.80 -0.89
N ASP A 94 -14.00 0.21 -1.73
CA ASP A 94 -14.64 -1.07 -1.46
C ASP A 94 -13.61 -2.21 -1.44
N LYS A 95 -12.57 -2.12 -2.29
CA LYS A 95 -11.46 -3.07 -2.30
C LYS A 95 -10.73 -3.03 -0.95
N VAL A 96 -10.36 -1.82 -0.50
CA VAL A 96 -9.69 -1.61 0.78
C VAL A 96 -10.54 -2.06 1.96
N GLU A 97 -11.82 -1.69 2.01
CA GLU A 97 -12.73 -2.10 3.10
C GLU A 97 -12.85 -3.63 3.20
N GLN A 98 -12.95 -4.32 2.06
CA GLN A 98 -13.03 -5.78 2.04
C GLN A 98 -11.71 -6.45 2.47
N ILE A 99 -10.56 -5.91 2.04
CA ILE A 99 -9.25 -6.42 2.47
C ILE A 99 -9.02 -6.13 3.94
N ASP A 100 -9.38 -4.96 4.44
CA ASP A 100 -9.32 -4.62 5.86
C ASP A 100 -10.20 -5.56 6.70
N THR A 101 -11.42 -5.83 6.24
CA THR A 101 -12.32 -6.78 6.89
C THR A 101 -11.72 -8.19 6.90
N LEU A 102 -11.09 -8.61 5.81
CA LEU A 102 -10.42 -9.90 5.69
C LEU A 102 -9.22 -10.02 6.65
N LEU A 103 -8.39 -8.98 6.76
CA LEU A 103 -7.15 -9.02 7.52
C LEU A 103 -7.31 -8.65 9.01
N PHE A 104 -8.24 -7.75 9.34
CA PHE A 104 -8.36 -7.13 10.67
C PHE A 104 -9.74 -7.31 11.30
N GLY A 105 -10.72 -7.89 10.58
CA GLY A 105 -12.08 -8.11 11.09
C GLY A 105 -13.01 -6.90 10.99
N GLY A 106 -12.59 -5.82 10.32
CA GLY A 106 -13.43 -4.67 9.95
C GLY A 106 -12.64 -3.58 9.22
N PRO A 107 -13.32 -2.57 8.63
CA PRO A 107 -12.65 -1.45 7.95
C PRO A 107 -11.86 -0.58 8.91
N ILE A 108 -10.67 -0.13 8.50
CA ILE A 108 -9.87 0.85 9.23
C ILE A 108 -10.17 2.24 8.67
N ARG A 109 -10.69 3.14 9.51
CA ARG A 109 -11.13 4.47 9.05
C ARG A 109 -9.92 5.40 8.91
N GLN A 110 -9.98 6.31 7.93
CA GLN A 110 -8.92 7.29 7.66
C GLN A 110 -8.60 8.19 8.87
N GLU A 111 -9.58 8.45 9.75
CA GLU A 111 -9.42 9.19 11.02
C GLU A 111 -8.51 8.47 12.03
N GLU A 112 -8.33 7.15 11.90
CA GLU A 112 -7.44 6.36 12.76
C GLU A 112 -5.97 6.42 12.30
N MET A 113 -5.69 7.10 11.17
CA MET A 113 -4.35 7.30 10.61
C MET A 113 -3.88 8.77 10.69
N GLU A 114 -4.59 9.65 11.40
CA GLU A 114 -4.06 10.98 11.73
C GLU A 114 -2.97 10.81 12.80
N TYR A 115 -1.72 10.86 12.37
CA TYR A 115 -0.54 10.85 13.24
C TYR A 115 -0.50 12.14 14.07
N GLU A 116 -0.59 12.01 15.40
CA GLU A 116 -0.16 13.05 16.36
C GLU A 116 1.37 13.25 16.35
#